data_AF-A0A7S2P3B2-F1
#
_entry.id   AF-A0A7S2P3B2-F1
#
_cell.length_a   1.000
_cell.length_b   1.000
_cell.length_c   1.000
_cell.angle_alpha   90.00
_cell.angle_beta   90.00
_cell.angle_gamma   90.00
#
_symmetry.space_group_name_H-M   'P 1'
#
loop_
_entity.id
_entity.type
_entity.pdbx_description
1 polymer ?
#
loop_
_entity_poly.entity_id
_entity_poly.type
_entity_poly.pdbx_seq_one_letter_code
_entity_poly.pdbx_strand_id
1 'polypeptide(L)'
;MALGIVPRLKSSIINIPAVKNNEFVYKFLDSPAGPFTIHFWAPSFKWVISLANIADMQRPVEKVSTGQQIAITATGILFTRLSLVVVPVNYNLASVNIFMAGTGMIQLYRKYDAGQLLDGIVPTEEKKE
;
A
#
# COMPACT_ATOMS: atom_id res chain seq x y z
N MET A 1 -6.74 -28.94 -16.83
CA MET A 1 -5.92 -28.33 -17.91
C MET A 1 -6.17 -26.83 -17.88
N ALA A 2 -5.20 -26.01 -17.46
CA ALA A 2 -5.41 -24.56 -17.35
C ALA A 2 -5.40 -23.92 -18.75
N LEU A 3 -6.56 -23.47 -19.23
CA LEU A 3 -6.79 -22.99 -20.59
C LEU A 3 -6.39 -21.51 -20.82
N GLY A 4 -5.71 -20.87 -19.87
CA GLY A 4 -5.32 -19.46 -19.95
C GLY A 4 -3.91 -19.24 -20.53
N ILE A 5 -3.70 -18.05 -21.11
CA ILE A 5 -2.39 -17.56 -21.57
C ILE A 5 -1.40 -17.48 -20.40
N VAL A 6 -1.85 -16.95 -19.25
CA VAL A 6 -1.00 -16.72 -18.07
C VAL A 6 -0.43 -18.03 -17.48
N PRO A 7 -1.22 -19.10 -17.24
CA PRO A 7 -0.68 -20.39 -16.81
C PRO A 7 0.35 -20.99 -17.78
N ARG A 8 0.15 -20.85 -19.10
CA ARG A 8 1.08 -21.34 -20.13
C ARG A 8 2.37 -20.53 -20.16
N LEU A 9 2.27 -19.21 -19.99
CA LEU A 9 3.44 -18.33 -19.91
C LEU A 9 4.25 -18.63 -18.64
N LYS A 10 3.57 -18.76 -17.49
CA LYS A 10 4.19 -19.15 -16.22
C LYS A 10 4.94 -20.47 -16.35
N SER A 11 4.31 -21.52 -16.89
CA SER A 11 4.96 -22.83 -17.06
C SER A 11 6.15 -22.76 -18.04
N SER A 12 6.05 -21.97 -19.10
CA SER A 12 7.15 -21.80 -20.06
C SER A 12 8.37 -21.12 -19.43
N ILE A 13 8.15 -20.07 -18.63
CA ILE A 13 9.22 -19.30 -17.98
C ILE A 13 9.88 -20.10 -16.85
N ILE A 14 9.08 -20.81 -16.04
CA ILE A 14 9.60 -21.60 -14.91
C ILE A 14 10.51 -22.75 -15.37
N ASN A 15 10.27 -23.31 -16.56
CA ASN A 15 11.08 -24.40 -17.12
C ASN A 15 12.42 -23.94 -17.73
N ILE A 16 12.69 -22.63 -17.82
CA ILE A 16 13.97 -22.12 -18.30
C ILE A 16 15.07 -22.52 -17.29
N PRO A 17 16.19 -23.13 -17.72
CA PRO A 17 17.25 -23.58 -16.81
C PRO A 17 17.78 -22.48 -15.88
N ALA A 18 17.93 -21.26 -16.39
CA ALA A 18 18.38 -20.10 -15.59
C ALA A 18 17.42 -19.74 -14.44
N VAL A 19 16.11 -19.93 -14.65
CA VAL A 19 15.07 -19.67 -13.64
C VAL A 19 15.01 -20.84 -12.65
N LYS A 20 15.04 -22.08 -13.14
CA LYS A 20 14.98 -23.28 -12.31
C LYS A 20 16.20 -23.45 -11.41
N ASN A 21 17.37 -23.02 -11.86
CA ASN A 21 18.62 -23.09 -11.08
C ASN A 21 18.72 -22.01 -10.00
N ASN A 22 17.82 -21.00 -10.00
CA ASN A 22 17.76 -19.97 -8.98
C ASN A 22 16.54 -20.19 -8.08
N GLU A 23 16.77 -20.71 -6.86
CA GLU A 23 15.72 -21.04 -5.91
C GLU A 23 14.82 -19.85 -5.57
N PHE A 24 15.40 -18.65 -5.41
CA PHE A 24 14.67 -17.43 -5.09
C PHE A 24 13.71 -17.04 -6.22
N VAL A 25 14.21 -16.98 -7.45
CA VAL A 25 13.41 -16.61 -8.63
C VAL A 25 12.32 -17.65 -8.86
N TYR A 26 12.65 -18.94 -8.78
CA TYR A 26 11.68 -20.01 -8.91
C TYR A 26 10.53 -19.86 -7.89
N LYS A 27 10.85 -19.72 -6.60
CA LYS A 27 9.83 -19.58 -5.53
C LYS A 27 8.99 -18.32 -5.70
N PHE A 28 9.59 -17.20 -6.10
CA PHE A 28 8.87 -15.96 -6.33
C PHE A 28 7.88 -16.07 -7.51
N LEU A 29 8.30 -16.65 -8.63
CA LEU A 29 7.46 -16.86 -9.81
C LEU A 29 6.39 -17.93 -9.59
N ASP A 30 6.68 -18.96 -8.81
CA ASP A 30 5.74 -20.04 -8.54
C ASP A 30 4.72 -19.73 -7.43
N SER A 31 4.99 -18.74 -6.59
CA SER A 31 4.15 -18.34 -5.46
C SER A 31 2.67 -18.10 -5.85
N PRO A 32 1.70 -18.50 -5.00
CA PRO A 32 0.27 -18.19 -5.17
C PRO A 32 -0.03 -16.69 -5.26
N ALA A 33 0.80 -15.85 -4.62
CA ALA A 33 0.74 -14.39 -4.68
C ALA A 33 1.88 -13.78 -5.54
N GLY A 34 2.43 -14.57 -6.47
CA GLY A 34 3.52 -14.16 -7.36
C GLY A 34 3.09 -13.27 -8.52
N PRO A 35 4.03 -12.80 -9.35
CA PRO A 35 3.81 -11.79 -10.39
C PRO A 35 2.90 -12.24 -11.54
N PHE A 36 2.57 -13.53 -11.64
CA PHE A 36 1.58 -14.04 -12.58
C PHE A 36 0.14 -13.97 -12.07
N THR A 37 -0.10 -13.35 -10.91
CA THR A 37 -1.45 -13.24 -10.32
C THR A 37 -1.82 -11.80 -9.99
N ILE A 38 -3.13 -11.53 -9.93
CA ILE A 38 -3.65 -10.21 -9.53
C ILE A 38 -3.25 -9.84 -8.09
N HIS A 39 -3.00 -10.84 -7.25
CA HIS A 39 -2.57 -10.65 -5.87
C HIS A 39 -1.21 -9.94 -5.78
N PHE A 40 -0.36 -10.00 -6.80
CA PHE A 40 0.88 -9.22 -6.82
C PHE A 40 0.66 -7.78 -7.31
N TRP A 41 -0.03 -7.62 -8.44
CA TRP A 41 -0.14 -6.32 -9.12
C TRP A 41 -1.08 -5.34 -8.44
N ALA A 42 -2.23 -5.79 -7.93
CA ALA A 42 -3.17 -4.90 -7.26
C ALA A 42 -2.54 -4.20 -6.03
N PRO A 43 -1.84 -4.91 -5.12
CA PRO A 43 -1.06 -4.24 -4.07
C PRO A 43 0.09 -3.38 -4.60
N SER A 44 0.75 -3.82 -5.69
CA SER A 44 1.85 -3.06 -6.29
C SER A 44 1.42 -1.65 -6.73
N PHE A 45 0.24 -1.51 -7.34
CA PHE A 45 -0.30 -0.19 -7.69
C PHE A 45 -0.69 0.65 -6.47
N LYS A 46 -1.13 0.01 -5.38
CA LYS A 46 -1.54 0.71 -4.15
C LYS A 46 -0.40 1.49 -3.50
N TRP A 47 0.87 1.13 -3.76
CA TRP A 47 2.04 1.86 -3.28
C TRP A 47 2.09 3.33 -3.72
N VAL A 48 1.38 3.70 -4.80
CA VAL A 48 1.25 5.10 -5.22
C VAL A 48 0.76 6.01 -4.11
N ILE A 49 -0.10 5.50 -3.20
CA ILE A 49 -0.66 6.29 -2.10
C ILE A 49 0.45 6.64 -1.09
N SER A 50 1.26 5.65 -0.70
CA SER A 50 2.37 5.88 0.22
C SER A 50 3.44 6.78 -0.40
N LEU A 51 3.74 6.61 -1.69
CA LEU A 51 4.68 7.47 -2.40
C LEU A 51 4.17 8.91 -2.51
N ALA A 52 2.87 9.11 -2.78
CA ALA A 52 2.27 10.44 -2.78
C ALA A 52 2.34 11.09 -1.38
N ASN A 53 2.04 10.34 -0.32
CA ASN A 53 2.17 10.84 1.06
C ASN A 53 3.61 11.23 1.40
N ILE A 54 4.61 10.48 0.92
CA ILE A 54 6.03 10.82 1.11
C ILE A 54 6.38 12.08 0.32
N ALA A 55 5.94 12.21 -0.94
CA ALA A 55 6.16 13.41 -1.73
C ALA A 55 5.51 14.65 -1.09
N ASP A 56 4.34 14.48 -0.47
CA ASP A 56 3.63 15.54 0.27
C ASP A 56 4.34 15.94 1.57
N MET A 57 5.40 15.25 2.00
CA MET A 57 6.19 15.67 3.16
C MET A 57 6.89 17.01 2.94
N GLN A 58 7.16 17.38 1.69
CA GLN A 58 7.75 18.68 1.34
C GLN A 58 6.71 19.79 1.21
N ARG A 59 5.41 19.45 1.21
CA ARG A 59 4.34 20.44 1.09
C ARG A 59 4.05 21.10 2.44
N PRO A 60 3.60 22.37 2.43
CA PRO A 60 3.07 23.03 3.62
C PRO A 60 1.93 22.22 4.24
N VAL A 61 1.89 22.19 5.58
CA VAL A 61 0.96 21.36 6.36
C VAL A 61 -0.51 21.81 6.21
N GLU A 62 -0.74 23.07 5.87
CA GLU A 62 -2.05 23.67 5.62
C GLU A 62 -2.72 23.05 4.38
N LYS A 63 -1.93 22.62 3.40
CA LYS A 63 -2.41 22.02 2.16
C LYS A 63 -2.70 20.53 2.30
N VAL A 64 -2.33 19.92 3.44
CA VAL A 64 -2.56 18.50 3.71
C VAL A 64 -3.86 18.36 4.51
N SER A 65 -4.82 17.62 3.96
CA SER A 65 -6.11 17.38 4.61
C SER A 65 -5.97 16.43 5.81
N THR A 66 -6.40 16.87 7.01
CA THR A 66 -6.37 16.00 8.19
C THR A 66 -7.31 14.82 8.04
N GLY A 67 -8.57 15.05 7.63
CA GLY A 67 -9.57 13.99 7.49
C GLY A 67 -9.10 12.88 6.53
N GLN A 68 -8.44 13.25 5.44
CA GLN A 68 -7.85 12.30 4.51
C GLN A 68 -6.71 11.49 5.16
N GLN A 69 -5.81 12.13 5.90
CA GLN A 69 -4.70 11.42 6.55
C GLN A 69 -5.17 10.51 7.69
N ILE A 70 -6.24 10.88 8.40
CA ILE A 70 -6.93 9.98 9.36
C ILE A 70 -7.48 8.77 8.64
N ALA A 71 -8.19 8.96 7.53
CA ALA A 71 -8.76 7.86 6.75
C ALA A 71 -7.66 6.92 6.22
N ILE A 72 -6.58 7.46 5.66
CA ILE A 72 -5.42 6.66 5.18
C ILE A 72 -4.79 5.87 6.33
N THR A 73 -4.61 6.51 7.49
CA THR A 73 -4.02 5.87 8.67
C THR A 73 -4.90 4.73 9.19
N ALA A 74 -6.17 5.01 9.44
CA ALA A 74 -7.13 4.05 9.98
C ALA A 74 -7.32 2.86 9.03
N THR A 75 -7.50 3.12 7.73
CA THR A 75 -7.64 2.05 6.73
C THR A 75 -6.37 1.22 6.62
N GLY A 76 -5.17 1.83 6.63
CA GLY A 76 -3.90 1.11 6.64
C GLY A 76 -3.77 0.15 7.82
N ILE A 77 -4.11 0.58 9.04
CA ILE A 77 -4.06 -0.27 10.24
C ILE A 77 -5.05 -1.44 10.11
N LEU A 78 -6.31 -1.16 9.78
CA LEU A 78 -7.36 -2.17 9.68
C LEU A 78 -7.03 -3.22 8.62
N PHE A 79 -6.63 -2.79 7.42
CA PHE A 79 -6.36 -3.69 6.31
C PHE A 79 -5.02 -4.43 6.45
N THR A 80 -4.09 -3.97 7.29
CA THR A 80 -2.87 -4.72 7.58
C THR A 80 -3.20 -6.10 8.14
N ARG A 81 -4.04 -6.17 9.18
CA ARG A 81 -4.44 -7.45 9.78
C ARG A 81 -5.21 -8.32 8.78
N LEU A 82 -6.14 -7.72 8.03
CA LEU A 82 -6.95 -8.44 7.05
C LEU A 82 -6.08 -9.07 5.95
N SER A 83 -4.98 -8.43 5.56
CA SER A 83 -4.04 -8.94 4.54
C SER A 83 -3.32 -10.22 4.97
N LEU A 84 -3.16 -10.44 6.27
CA LEU A 84 -2.50 -11.62 6.83
C LEU A 84 -3.46 -12.80 7.09
N VAL A 85 -4.77 -12.54 7.10
CA VAL A 85 -5.81 -13.55 7.34
C VAL A 85 -6.38 -14.10 6.03
N VAL A 86 -6.31 -13.32 4.94
CA VAL A 86 -6.73 -13.77 3.61
C VAL A 86 -5.84 -14.91 3.11
N VAL A 87 -6.45 -15.94 2.52
CA VAL A 87 -5.75 -17.10 1.93
C VAL A 87 -5.76 -16.99 0.40
N PRO A 88 -4.60 -17.07 -0.28
CA PRO A 88 -3.26 -17.18 0.28
C PRO A 88 -2.78 -15.86 0.92
N VAL A 89 -1.94 -15.96 1.96
CA VAL A 89 -1.38 -14.81 2.67
C VAL A 89 -0.58 -13.92 1.72
N ASN A 90 -0.87 -12.62 1.73
CA ASN A 90 -0.24 -11.66 0.83
C ASN A 90 0.59 -10.63 1.60
N TYR A 91 1.89 -10.88 1.68
CA TYR A 91 2.83 -9.99 2.37
C TYR A 91 2.96 -8.62 1.70
N ASN A 92 2.90 -8.52 0.36
CA ASN A 92 2.95 -7.22 -0.32
C ASN A 92 1.73 -6.36 0.05
N LEU A 93 0.54 -6.95 0.10
CA LEU A 93 -0.67 -6.27 0.55
C LEU A 93 -0.59 -5.85 2.02
N ALA A 94 -0.01 -6.68 2.89
CA ALA A 94 0.23 -6.30 4.28
C ALA A 94 1.22 -5.13 4.37
N SER A 95 2.35 -5.21 3.66
CA SER A 95 3.38 -4.16 3.62
C SER A 95 2.80 -2.82 3.17
N VAL A 96 2.11 -2.75 2.03
CA VAL A 96 1.58 -1.47 1.53
C VAL A 96 0.61 -0.83 2.53
N ASN A 97 -0.21 -1.61 3.23
CA ASN A 97 -1.11 -1.09 4.26
C ASN A 97 -0.35 -0.55 5.49
N ILE A 98 0.75 -1.21 5.89
CA ILE A 98 1.63 -0.72 6.96
C ILE A 98 2.27 0.61 6.56
N PHE A 99 2.81 0.73 5.34
CA PHE A 99 3.42 1.96 4.87
C PHE A 99 2.40 3.08 4.69
N MET A 100 1.18 2.79 4.23
CA MET A 100 0.09 3.75 4.22
C MET A 100 -0.23 4.26 5.62
N ALA A 101 -0.35 3.37 6.61
CA ALA A 101 -0.56 3.75 8.00
C ALA A 101 0.59 4.62 8.55
N GLY A 102 1.84 4.19 8.32
CA GLY A 102 3.03 4.91 8.78
C GLY A 102 3.16 6.30 8.18
N THR A 103 3.02 6.41 6.86
CA THR A 103 3.11 7.72 6.17
C THR A 103 1.97 8.65 6.55
N GLY A 104 0.75 8.13 6.74
CA GLY A 104 -0.39 8.90 7.26
C GLY A 104 -0.17 9.40 8.69
N MET A 105 0.35 8.54 9.58
CA MET A 105 0.70 8.92 10.96
C MET A 105 1.74 10.04 11.00
N ILE A 106 2.77 9.98 10.15
CA ILE A 106 3.79 11.04 10.06
C ILE A 106 3.14 12.36 9.63
N GLN A 107 2.25 12.34 8.63
CA GLN A 107 1.55 13.54 8.19
C GLN A 107 0.64 14.12 9.29
N LEU A 108 -0.08 13.27 10.02
CA LEU A 108 -0.88 13.70 11.18
C LEU A 108 -0.01 14.29 12.28
N TYR A 109 1.15 13.71 12.55
CA TYR A 109 2.11 14.25 13.51
C TYR A 109 2.61 15.64 13.09
N ARG A 110 2.94 15.86 11.81
CA ARG A 110 3.30 17.19 11.30
C ARG A 110 2.19 18.22 11.50
N LYS A 111 0.93 17.83 11.31
CA LYS A 111 -0.22 18.72 11.54
C LYS A 111 -0.44 19.00 13.03
N TYR A 112 -0.20 18.02 13.89
CA TYR A 112 -0.26 18.19 15.34
C TYR A 112 0.79 19.20 15.83
N ASP A 113 2.05 19.05 15.39
CA ASP A 113 3.14 19.96 15.75
C ASP A 113 2.88 21.41 15.29
N ALA A 114 2.25 21.57 14.12
CA ALA A 114 1.83 22.87 13.60
C ALA A 114 0.55 23.45 14.26
N GLY A 115 -0.08 22.73 15.18
CA GLY A 115 -1.35 23.16 15.82
C GLY A 115 -2.58 23.10 14.90
N GLN A 116 -2.46 22.46 13.73
CA GLN A 116 -3.46 22.40 12.66
C GLN A 116 -4.14 21.02 12.55
N LEU A 117 -4.07 20.21 13.62
CA LEU A 117 -4.59 18.86 13.59
C LEU A 117 -6.09 18.84 13.26
N LEU A 118 -6.87 19.78 13.79
CA LEU A 118 -8.33 19.80 13.61
C LEU A 118 -8.79 20.56 12.36
N ASP A 119 -7.86 21.12 11.58
CA ASP A 119 -8.17 21.91 10.40
C ASP A 119 -8.93 21.09 9.36
N GLY A 120 -10.10 21.60 8.97
CA GLY A 120 -11.00 20.98 8.01
C GLY A 120 -11.84 19.81 8.57
N ILE A 121 -11.73 19.51 9.87
CA ILE A 121 -12.60 18.54 10.57
C ILE A 121 -13.60 19.29 11.47
N VAL A 122 -13.09 20.24 12.26
CA VAL A 122 -13.92 21.12 13.07
C VAL A 122 -14.14 22.41 12.26
N PRO A 123 -15.38 22.88 12.09
CA PRO A 123 -15.62 24.20 11.54
C PRO A 123 -14.90 25.21 12.43
N THR A 124 -13.89 25.90 11.89
CA THR A 124 -13.29 27.02 12.59
C THR A 124 -14.39 28.05 12.79
N GLU A 125 -14.70 28.41 14.03
CA GLU A 125 -15.60 29.55 14.25
C GLU A 125 -14.97 30.75 13.54
N GLU A 126 -15.61 31.23 12.48
CA GLU A 126 -15.26 32.51 11.88
C GLU A 126 -15.23 33.51 13.02
N LYS A 127 -14.05 34.10 13.27
CA LYS A 127 -13.98 35.34 14.03
C LYS A 127 -14.90 36.32 13.29
N LYS A 128 -16.09 36.51 13.83
CA LYS A 128 -16.95 37.65 13.51
C LYS A 128 -16.16 38.91 13.85
N GLU A 129 -15.46 39.44 12.86
CA GLU A 129 -15.07 40.86 12.83
C GLU A 129 -16.25 41.68 12.29
#